data_AF-A0A9E7K6V9-F1
#
_entry.id   AF-A0A9E7K6V9-F1
#
_cell.length_a   1.000
_cell.length_b   1.000
_cell.length_c   1.000
_cell.angle_alpha   90.00
_cell.angle_beta   90.00
_cell.angle_gamma   90.00
#
_symmetry.space_group_name_H-M   'P 1'
#
loop_
_entity.id
_entity.type
_entity.pdbx_description
1 polymer ?
#
loop_
_entity_poly.entity_id
_entity_poly.type
_entity_poly.pdbx_seq_one_letter_code
_entity_poly.pdbx_strand_id
1 'polypeptide(L)'
;MSRPRSDGGIGVATGGPSLANGMLANGDSGHGTCESDFRGLDRPGVAGAAAAPLPPPPPSPLTLPAGVRRAPDEEWKRLRRCVEAATKGFAIGAGLKGGLALFSVLVRLKSRRSLRPSARKAGVFTNEEAVVLALKETLRYGLFLGTFAGAYVSVDEVIAAFGGHRRTAGWRSLIAGLIAGPSMLLTGPNTQHTSLAIYILMRAAVLASRCGIKSERFGDVCRPLTWLHGDIFLMCLASSQILSAYILKQDSLPSSYKSFLNKHGGKDAVILQGVKEIASSIPFSNLDKIEKYYKSIGVDVKLDPNMKIPCSIVHGNQSCSRHFITFLFQEYGRAIPVYLPVYLVPALIVHRQGLLKRPYTILGKSLLGTARSSLFLSVYCASAWAWTCLLFRILKRCNIPMVAIGTFPTGLALLIEKKTRRIEISLYCLTRAIESFFTCLADAGLLPQASKFKRADVAVFSLATAIIMHCYAQEREVFRSKYLNVLDWVFGVPLSPDTEHVKKS
;
A
#
# COMPACT_ATOMS: atom_id res chain seq x y z
N MET A 1 40.38 -38.60 8.13
CA MET A 1 40.24 -37.87 9.41
C MET A 1 40.40 -36.40 9.04
N SER A 2 39.43 -35.49 9.12
CA SER A 2 38.42 -35.25 10.15
C SER A 2 37.28 -34.40 9.55
N ARG A 3 36.02 -34.72 9.91
CA ARG A 3 34.82 -33.91 9.60
C ARG A 3 34.81 -32.60 10.40
N PRO A 4 34.16 -31.53 9.91
CA PRO A 4 33.45 -30.61 10.77
C PRO A 4 31.93 -30.85 10.72
N ARG A 5 31.33 -30.72 11.90
CA ARG A 5 29.95 -31.04 12.25
C ARG A 5 28.95 -30.10 11.61
N SER A 6 27.84 -30.69 11.18
CA SER A 6 26.54 -30.08 10.96
C SER A 6 25.95 -29.66 12.31
N ASP A 7 25.66 -28.37 12.46
CA ASP A 7 24.68 -27.88 13.43
C ASP A 7 23.46 -27.37 12.66
N GLY A 8 22.43 -28.21 12.67
CA GLY A 8 21.10 -27.88 12.18
C GLY A 8 20.40 -26.92 13.14
N GLY A 9 20.49 -25.63 12.84
CA GLY A 9 19.63 -24.62 13.44
C GLY A 9 18.25 -24.63 12.77
N ILE A 10 17.25 -25.14 13.47
CA ILE A 10 15.83 -25.04 13.09
C ILE A 10 15.43 -23.56 13.14
N GLY A 11 15.56 -22.88 12.01
CA GLY A 11 15.04 -21.53 11.80
C GLY A 11 13.52 -21.55 11.70
N VAL A 12 12.84 -21.31 12.83
CA VAL A 12 11.40 -21.04 12.84
C VAL A 12 11.17 -19.71 12.16
N ALA A 13 10.84 -19.76 10.87
CA ALA A 13 10.47 -18.61 10.06
C ALA A 13 9.17 -17.98 10.59
N THR A 14 9.30 -16.98 11.46
CA THR A 14 8.20 -16.08 11.80
C THR A 14 7.94 -15.17 10.60
N GLY A 15 7.11 -15.65 9.66
CA GLY A 15 6.61 -14.86 8.55
C GLY A 15 5.85 -13.63 9.07
N GLY A 16 6.44 -12.46 8.87
CA GLY A 16 5.90 -11.18 9.33
C GLY A 16 4.66 -10.74 8.54
N PRO A 17 3.77 -9.93 9.15
CA PRO A 17 2.45 -9.60 8.64
C PRO A 17 2.51 -8.42 7.65
N SER A 18 3.06 -8.62 6.45
CA SER A 18 3.06 -7.55 5.43
C SER A 18 1.73 -7.42 4.67
N LEU A 19 0.86 -8.43 4.74
CA LEU A 19 -0.49 -8.41 4.14
C LEU A 19 -1.53 -7.72 5.04
N ALA A 20 -1.28 -7.61 6.35
CA ALA A 20 -2.22 -7.05 7.31
C ALA A 20 -2.31 -5.51 7.21
N ASN A 21 -1.20 -4.82 6.93
CA ASN A 21 -1.16 -3.36 6.90
C ASN A 21 -1.94 -2.73 5.73
N GLY A 22 -2.20 -3.48 4.65
CA GLY A 22 -2.98 -3.00 3.51
C GLY A 22 -4.45 -3.42 3.53
N MET A 23 -4.84 -4.39 4.36
CA MET A 23 -6.16 -5.06 4.29
C MET A 23 -7.04 -4.87 5.54
N LEU A 24 -6.52 -4.38 6.65
CA LEU A 24 -7.25 -4.27 7.92
C LEU A 24 -8.16 -3.03 8.06
N ALA A 25 -8.68 -2.49 6.97
CA ALA A 25 -9.59 -1.35 7.01
C ALA A 25 -10.84 -1.54 6.16
N ASN A 26 -11.55 -2.67 6.28
CA ASN A 26 -12.96 -2.77 5.86
C ASN A 26 -13.70 -3.89 6.61
N GLY A 27 -14.17 -3.57 7.82
CA GLY A 27 -15.41 -4.14 8.34
C GLY A 27 -16.58 -3.49 7.59
N ASP A 28 -17.41 -4.33 6.98
CA ASP A 28 -18.56 -3.98 6.16
C ASP A 28 -19.77 -3.77 7.09
N SER A 29 -20.22 -2.54 7.23
CA SER A 29 -21.50 -2.19 7.86
C SER A 29 -22.33 -1.52 6.79
N GLY A 30 -23.41 -2.20 6.39
CA GLY A 30 -24.24 -1.81 5.25
C GLY A 30 -24.81 -0.41 5.39
N HIS A 31 -24.88 0.28 4.26
CA HIS A 31 -25.97 1.21 3.98
C HIS A 31 -26.24 1.25 2.49
N GLY A 32 -27.54 1.33 2.19
CA GLY A 32 -28.15 1.10 0.90
C GLY A 32 -27.66 2.03 -0.22
N THR A 33 -27.76 1.47 -1.41
CA THR A 33 -27.87 2.16 -2.68
C THR A 33 -29.03 3.15 -2.63
N CYS A 34 -28.73 4.44 -2.70
CA CYS A 34 -29.65 5.42 -3.29
C CYS A 34 -29.06 5.83 -4.64
N GLU A 35 -29.45 5.07 -5.67
CA GLU A 35 -29.83 5.67 -6.94
C GLU A 35 -31.03 6.57 -6.69
N SER A 36 -30.97 7.82 -7.13
CA SER A 36 -32.15 8.62 -7.39
C SER A 36 -31.81 9.77 -8.35
N ASP A 37 -32.35 9.63 -9.55
CA ASP A 37 -33.08 10.65 -10.29
C ASP A 37 -32.34 11.85 -10.87
N PHE A 38 -31.84 11.62 -12.09
CA PHE A 38 -31.92 12.57 -13.19
C PHE A 38 -33.38 12.63 -13.67
N ARG A 39 -34.11 13.72 -13.38
CA ARG A 39 -35.16 14.32 -14.24
C ARG A 39 -35.88 15.48 -13.53
N GLY A 40 -35.98 16.60 -14.26
CA GLY A 40 -37.09 17.54 -14.14
C GLY A 40 -36.72 18.93 -13.62
N LEU A 41 -36.62 19.91 -14.52
CA LEU A 41 -37.69 20.91 -14.72
C LEU A 41 -37.25 21.98 -15.72
N ASP A 42 -37.76 21.87 -16.95
CA ASP A 42 -38.06 23.02 -17.80
C ASP A 42 -39.52 23.42 -17.52
N ARG A 43 -39.76 24.68 -17.13
CA ARG A 43 -40.74 25.59 -17.77
C ARG A 43 -40.75 27.00 -17.13
N PRO A 44 -41.15 28.03 -17.89
CA PRO A 44 -40.85 29.43 -17.62
C PRO A 44 -42.03 30.25 -17.04
N GLY A 45 -41.68 31.44 -16.52
CA GLY A 45 -42.58 32.60 -16.39
C GLY A 45 -43.15 32.85 -15.01
N VAL A 46 -42.89 34.02 -14.42
CA VAL A 46 -43.84 35.16 -14.34
C VAL A 46 -43.10 36.35 -13.72
N ALA A 47 -43.19 37.50 -14.39
CA ALA A 47 -42.68 38.80 -13.95
C ALA A 47 -43.54 39.37 -12.81
N GLY A 48 -42.91 40.00 -11.82
CA GLY A 48 -43.58 40.67 -10.71
C GLY A 48 -42.74 41.80 -10.12
N ALA A 49 -43.09 43.02 -10.53
CA ALA A 49 -42.99 44.34 -9.89
C ALA A 49 -41.82 44.69 -8.93
N ALA A 50 -41.19 45.81 -9.29
CA ALA A 50 -40.16 46.54 -8.57
C ALA A 50 -40.62 47.19 -7.24
N ALA A 51 -39.69 47.30 -6.30
CA ALA A 51 -39.70 48.26 -5.20
C ALA A 51 -38.29 48.83 -5.00
N ALA A 52 -38.20 50.15 -4.78
CA ALA A 52 -37.03 51.02 -4.91
C ALA A 52 -35.93 50.82 -3.83
N PRO A 53 -34.66 51.18 -4.13
CA PRO A 53 -33.54 51.06 -3.19
C PRO A 53 -33.43 52.25 -2.22
N LEU A 54 -33.09 51.98 -0.96
CA LEU A 54 -32.72 52.96 0.06
C LEU A 54 -31.24 53.41 -0.09
N PRO A 55 -30.89 54.66 0.28
CA PRO A 55 -29.58 55.25 0.02
C PRO A 55 -28.47 54.75 0.98
N PRO A 56 -27.20 54.78 0.54
CA PRO A 56 -26.06 54.31 1.35
C PRO A 56 -25.64 55.34 2.43
N PRO A 57 -25.12 54.88 3.59
CA PRO A 57 -24.52 55.76 4.59
C PRO A 57 -23.14 56.30 4.16
N PRO A 58 -22.71 57.46 4.70
CA PRO A 58 -21.51 58.18 4.26
C PRO A 58 -20.18 57.51 4.64
N PRO A 59 -19.08 57.80 3.93
CA PRO A 59 -17.78 57.16 4.16
C PRO A 59 -17.12 57.72 5.42
N SER A 60 -16.64 56.83 6.29
CA SER A 60 -15.73 57.16 7.39
C SER A 60 -14.27 56.93 6.97
N PRO A 61 -13.29 57.65 7.56
CA PRO A 61 -12.04 58.02 6.90
C PRO A 61 -11.03 56.88 6.75
N LEU A 62 -10.19 57.00 5.72
CA LEU A 62 -8.97 56.20 5.55
C LEU A 62 -8.11 56.21 6.82
N THR A 63 -8.02 55.07 7.50
CA THR A 63 -6.87 54.75 8.35
C THR A 63 -5.83 53.98 7.53
N LEU A 64 -4.67 54.62 7.34
CA LEU A 64 -3.41 54.01 6.91
C LEU A 64 -3.09 52.77 7.78
N PRO A 65 -2.38 51.76 7.25
CA PRO A 65 -2.23 50.47 7.90
C PRO A 65 -1.34 50.60 9.15
N ALA A 66 -1.96 50.44 10.31
CA ALA A 66 -1.25 50.22 11.55
C ALA A 66 -0.45 48.92 11.46
N GLY A 67 0.84 49.00 11.79
CA GLY A 67 1.72 47.85 11.92
C GLY A 67 1.07 46.76 12.77
N VAL A 68 1.18 45.53 12.28
CA VAL A 68 0.62 44.30 12.84
C VAL A 68 1.10 44.09 14.29
N ARG A 69 0.39 44.66 15.26
CA ARG A 69 0.38 44.14 16.64
C ARG A 69 -0.65 43.02 16.68
N ARG A 70 -0.17 41.77 16.61
CA ARG A 70 -1.02 40.58 16.79
C ARG A 70 -1.59 40.60 18.20
N ALA A 71 -2.91 40.42 18.33
CA ALA A 71 -3.55 40.28 19.62
C ALA A 71 -3.04 38.98 20.30
N PRO A 72 -2.63 39.01 21.59
CA PRO A 72 -2.12 37.84 22.31
C PRO A 72 -3.08 36.64 22.27
N ASP A 73 -4.40 36.92 22.27
CA ASP A 73 -5.45 35.91 22.27
C ASP A 73 -5.50 35.08 20.98
N GLU A 74 -5.17 35.68 19.84
CA GLU A 74 -5.14 34.98 18.54
C GLU A 74 -3.89 34.10 18.41
N GLU A 75 -2.76 34.53 18.97
CA GLU A 75 -1.54 33.72 19.03
C GLU A 75 -1.73 32.50 19.94
N TRP A 76 -2.38 32.68 21.09
CA TRP A 76 -2.72 31.59 22.00
C TRP A 76 -3.66 30.56 21.38
N LYS A 77 -4.69 31.00 20.65
CA LYS A 77 -5.60 30.10 19.91
C LYS A 77 -4.87 29.28 18.85
N ARG A 78 -3.97 29.91 18.07
CA ARG A 78 -3.15 29.22 17.05
C ARG A 78 -2.21 28.18 17.68
N LEU A 79 -1.53 28.57 18.76
CA LEU A 79 -0.63 27.66 19.47
C LEU A 79 -1.39 26.46 20.05
N ARG A 80 -2.59 26.69 20.62
CA ARG A 80 -3.47 25.62 21.09
C ARG A 80 -3.85 24.63 19.98
N ARG A 81 -4.22 25.11 18.79
CA ARG A 81 -4.52 24.23 17.63
C ARG A 81 -3.32 23.39 17.22
N CYS A 82 -2.13 23.98 17.20
CA CYS A 82 -0.89 23.28 16.86
C CYS A 82 -0.59 22.15 17.87
N VAL A 83 -0.72 22.44 19.16
CA VAL A 83 -0.52 21.46 20.24
C VAL A 83 -1.57 20.36 20.19
N GLU A 84 -2.83 20.70 19.92
CA GLU A 84 -3.91 19.73 19.78
C GLU A 84 -3.68 18.79 18.60
N ALA A 85 -3.33 19.32 17.42
CA ALA A 85 -3.01 18.53 16.24
C ALA A 85 -1.79 17.62 16.48
N ALA A 86 -0.74 18.13 17.14
CA ALA A 86 0.44 17.34 17.49
C ALA A 86 0.10 16.20 18.47
N THR A 87 -0.73 16.47 19.47
CA THR A 87 -1.16 15.46 20.46
C THR A 87 -2.00 14.37 19.81
N LYS A 88 -2.95 14.76 18.94
CA LYS A 88 -3.79 13.83 18.17
C LYS A 88 -2.95 12.98 17.21
N GLY A 89 -2.02 13.61 16.49
CA GLY A 89 -1.08 12.93 15.61
C GLY A 89 -0.20 11.91 16.37
N PHE A 90 0.30 12.31 17.54
CA PHE A 90 1.08 11.42 18.41
C PHE A 90 0.27 10.21 18.88
N ALA A 91 -0.97 10.42 19.31
CA ALA A 91 -1.87 9.35 19.75
C ALA A 91 -2.13 8.32 18.64
N ILE A 92 -2.33 8.77 17.40
CA ILE A 92 -2.46 7.87 16.24
C ILE A 92 -1.16 7.09 16.00
N GLY A 93 -0.01 7.75 16.01
CA GLY A 93 1.28 7.11 15.75
C GLY A 93 1.64 6.06 16.80
N ALA A 94 1.46 6.41 18.07
CA ALA A 94 1.65 5.50 19.18
C ALA A 94 0.64 4.34 19.16
N GLY A 95 -0.62 4.61 18.85
CA GLY A 95 -1.67 3.59 18.76
C GLY A 95 -1.42 2.57 17.65
N LEU A 96 -1.04 3.02 16.45
CA LEU A 96 -0.77 2.14 15.30
C LEU A 96 0.43 1.21 15.57
N LYS A 97 1.56 1.77 16.01
CA LYS A 97 2.79 0.99 16.22
C LYS A 97 2.72 0.17 17.51
N GLY A 98 2.15 0.74 18.57
CA GLY A 98 1.93 0.06 19.85
C GLY A 98 0.94 -1.11 19.73
N GLY A 99 -0.13 -0.96 18.94
CA GLY A 99 -1.07 -2.05 18.66
C GLY A 99 -0.42 -3.24 17.94
N LEU A 100 0.44 -2.97 16.95
CA LEU A 100 1.21 -4.02 16.26
C LEU A 100 2.20 -4.72 17.19
N ALA A 101 2.91 -3.95 18.03
CA ALA A 101 3.82 -4.49 19.03
C ALA A 101 3.09 -5.40 20.02
N LEU A 102 1.98 -4.92 20.59
CA LEU A 102 1.15 -5.68 21.53
C LEU A 102 0.62 -6.97 20.88
N PHE A 103 0.11 -6.88 19.65
CA PHE A 103 -0.35 -8.05 18.91
C PHE A 103 0.76 -9.08 18.71
N SER A 104 1.97 -8.64 18.34
CA SER A 104 3.11 -9.55 18.16
C SER A 104 3.52 -10.26 19.46
N VAL A 105 3.45 -9.55 20.60
CA VAL A 105 3.73 -10.11 21.92
C VAL A 105 2.65 -11.11 22.34
N LEU A 106 1.37 -10.77 22.12
CA LEU A 106 0.23 -11.65 22.40
C LEU A 106 0.29 -12.96 21.60
N VAL A 107 0.63 -12.88 20.31
CA VAL A 107 0.81 -14.07 19.45
C VAL A 107 1.95 -14.95 19.95
N ARG A 108 3.08 -14.35 20.35
CA ARG A 108 4.22 -15.09 20.94
C ARG A 108 3.84 -15.75 22.27
N LEU A 109 3.11 -15.05 23.14
CA LEU A 109 2.64 -15.59 24.42
C LEU A 109 1.68 -16.77 24.22
N LYS A 110 0.76 -16.68 23.25
CA LYS A 110 -0.18 -17.76 22.94
C LYS A 110 0.51 -19.00 22.35
N SER A 111 1.48 -18.81 21.46
CA SER A 111 2.31 -19.90 20.92
C SER A 111 3.14 -20.60 22.01
N ARG A 112 3.57 -19.87 23.05
CA ARG A 112 4.36 -20.40 24.18
C ARG A 112 3.58 -21.27 25.17
N ARG A 113 2.25 -21.21 25.24
CA ARG A 113 1.46 -22.18 26.04
C ARG A 113 1.67 -23.63 25.57
N SER A 114 2.18 -23.81 24.35
CA SER A 114 2.46 -25.12 23.74
C SER A 114 3.92 -25.62 23.91
N LEU A 115 4.83 -24.87 24.56
CA LEU A 115 6.28 -25.17 24.59
C LEU A 115 6.84 -25.45 26.00
N ARG A 116 7.88 -26.32 26.05
CA ARG A 116 8.50 -26.92 27.25
C ARG A 116 9.12 -25.90 28.24
N PRO A 117 9.26 -26.25 29.54
CA PRO A 117 9.64 -25.32 30.63
C PRO A 117 11.03 -24.68 30.51
N SER A 118 12.02 -25.38 29.94
CA SER A 118 13.41 -24.88 29.87
C SER A 118 13.60 -23.67 28.94
N ALA A 119 12.77 -23.53 27.91
CA ALA A 119 12.77 -22.37 27.02
C ALA A 119 12.12 -21.11 27.66
N ARG A 120 11.48 -21.25 28.83
CA ARG A 120 10.83 -20.14 29.53
C ARG A 120 11.82 -19.20 30.21
N LYS A 121 12.93 -19.70 30.77
CA LYS A 121 13.92 -18.85 31.47
C LYS A 121 14.79 -18.02 30.51
N ALA A 122 15.30 -18.63 29.43
CA ALA A 122 16.10 -17.90 28.43
C ALA A 122 15.27 -16.86 27.64
N GLY A 123 13.97 -17.12 27.44
CA GLY A 123 13.08 -16.21 26.72
C GLY A 123 12.56 -15.03 27.53
N VAL A 124 12.90 -14.88 28.82
CA VAL A 124 12.45 -13.77 29.68
C VAL A 124 13.40 -12.57 29.58
N PHE A 125 14.72 -12.78 29.61
CA PHE A 125 15.70 -11.70 29.41
C PHE A 125 15.59 -11.06 28.01
N THR A 126 15.39 -11.86 26.96
CA THR A 126 15.16 -11.34 25.59
C THR A 126 13.83 -10.58 25.44
N ASN A 127 12.87 -10.80 26.34
CA ASN A 127 11.56 -10.15 26.25
C ASN A 127 11.60 -8.71 26.77
N GLU A 128 12.38 -8.42 27.80
CA GLU A 128 12.52 -7.03 28.29
C GLU A 128 13.15 -6.15 27.21
N GLU A 129 14.23 -6.61 26.58
CA GLU A 129 14.87 -5.91 25.46
C GLU A 129 13.91 -5.73 24.27
N ALA A 130 13.13 -6.75 23.93
CA ALA A 130 12.13 -6.66 22.85
C ALA A 130 10.99 -5.69 23.18
N VAL A 131 10.56 -5.64 24.45
CA VAL A 131 9.53 -4.70 24.92
C VAL A 131 10.07 -3.27 24.91
N VAL A 132 11.29 -3.06 25.40
CA VAL A 132 11.96 -1.75 25.37
C VAL A 132 12.16 -1.27 23.93
N LEU A 133 12.60 -2.14 23.02
CA LEU A 133 12.73 -1.82 21.60
C LEU A 133 11.37 -1.46 20.97
N ALA A 134 10.33 -2.24 21.27
CA ALA A 134 8.98 -1.97 20.77
C ALA A 134 8.40 -0.65 21.31
N LEU A 135 8.65 -0.32 22.58
CA LEU A 135 8.27 0.96 23.18
C LEU A 135 9.04 2.12 22.52
N LYS A 136 10.35 1.96 22.30
CA LYS A 136 11.18 2.97 21.62
C LYS A 136 10.70 3.20 20.18
N GLU A 137 10.36 2.15 19.44
CA GLU A 137 9.76 2.28 18.11
C GLU A 137 8.40 2.97 18.18
N THR A 138 7.55 2.60 19.15
CA THR A 138 6.22 3.22 19.33
C THR A 138 6.34 4.72 19.59
N LEU A 139 7.26 5.14 20.47
CA LEU A 139 7.53 6.54 20.75
C LEU A 139 8.06 7.30 19.53
N ARG A 140 8.98 6.69 18.76
CA ARG A 140 9.49 7.30 17.52
C ARG A 140 8.41 7.53 16.48
N TYR A 141 7.52 6.56 16.29
CA TYR A 141 6.38 6.70 15.37
C TYR A 141 5.32 7.69 15.87
N GLY A 142 5.08 7.74 17.19
CA GLY A 142 4.26 8.78 17.82
C GLY A 142 4.84 10.16 17.57
N LEU A 143 6.13 10.35 17.86
CA LEU A 143 6.83 11.63 17.66
C LEU A 143 6.82 12.04 16.18
N PHE A 144 7.06 11.11 15.27
CA PHE A 144 6.97 11.35 13.83
C PHE A 144 5.59 11.93 13.42
N LEU A 145 4.49 11.23 13.73
CA LEU A 145 3.16 11.70 13.33
C LEU A 145 2.70 12.95 14.10
N GLY A 146 3.10 13.09 15.36
CA GLY A 146 2.84 14.29 16.15
C GLY A 146 3.54 15.51 15.59
N THR A 147 4.84 15.41 15.29
CA THR A 147 5.60 16.49 14.66
C THR A 147 5.09 16.79 13.25
N PHE A 148 4.73 15.77 12.47
CA PHE A 148 4.10 15.98 11.16
C PHE A 148 2.83 16.83 11.28
N ALA A 149 1.91 16.44 12.17
CA ALA A 149 0.63 17.12 12.32
C ALA A 149 0.80 18.55 12.86
N GLY A 150 1.64 18.73 13.88
CA GLY A 150 1.94 20.03 14.45
C GLY A 150 2.64 20.96 13.46
N ALA A 151 3.64 20.48 12.72
CA ALA A 151 4.37 21.26 11.72
C ALA A 151 3.46 21.70 10.56
N TYR A 152 2.60 20.79 10.08
CA TYR A 152 1.62 21.13 9.03
C TYR A 152 0.70 22.27 9.47
N VAL A 153 0.03 22.14 10.62
CA VAL A 153 -0.90 23.17 11.12
C VAL A 153 -0.18 24.49 11.40
N SER A 154 1.04 24.42 11.98
CA SER A 154 1.84 25.60 12.27
C SER A 154 2.19 26.37 11.00
N VAL A 155 2.69 25.68 9.98
CA VAL A 155 3.07 26.31 8.70
C VAL A 155 1.85 26.84 7.96
N ASP A 156 0.75 26.09 7.95
CA ASP A 156 -0.51 26.47 7.32
C ASP A 156 -1.10 27.76 7.93
N GLU A 157 -1.11 27.87 9.26
CA GLU A 157 -1.56 29.06 10.01
C GLU A 157 -0.60 30.25 9.83
N VAL A 158 0.72 30.02 9.82
CA VAL A 158 1.71 31.07 9.57
C VAL A 158 1.54 31.66 8.18
N ILE A 159 1.42 30.82 7.14
CA ILE A 159 1.20 31.29 5.76
C ILE A 159 -0.13 32.04 5.66
N ALA A 160 -1.20 31.53 6.29
CA ALA A 160 -2.51 32.16 6.29
C ALA A 160 -2.51 33.52 7.04
N ALA A 161 -1.70 33.65 8.09
CA ALA A 161 -1.54 34.88 8.86
C ALA A 161 -0.76 35.96 8.10
N PHE A 162 0.22 35.58 7.28
CA PHE A 162 1.02 36.53 6.49
C PHE A 162 0.38 36.89 5.15
N GLY A 163 -0.19 35.92 4.43
CA GLY A 163 -0.73 36.12 3.08
C GLY A 163 -2.25 36.28 3.00
N GLY A 164 -2.96 36.15 4.13
CA GLY A 164 -4.42 36.12 4.19
C GLY A 164 -4.99 34.76 3.79
N HIS A 165 -6.06 34.34 4.47
CA HIS A 165 -6.66 33.01 4.29
C HIS A 165 -7.14 32.76 2.85
N ARG A 166 -7.71 33.77 2.20
CA ARG A 166 -8.34 33.65 0.88
C ARG A 166 -7.32 33.59 -0.27
N ARG A 167 -6.26 34.38 -0.21
CA ARG A 167 -5.24 34.45 -1.27
C ARG A 167 -4.29 33.25 -1.25
N THR A 168 -4.09 32.65 -0.08
CA THR A 168 -3.15 31.54 0.12
C THR A 168 -3.81 30.17 0.10
N ALA A 169 -5.15 30.09 0.13
CA ALA A 169 -5.91 28.84 0.21
C ALA A 169 -5.48 27.78 -0.83
N GLY A 170 -5.20 28.19 -2.07
CA GLY A 170 -4.85 27.29 -3.17
C GLY A 170 -3.50 26.57 -3.00
N TRP A 171 -2.51 27.16 -2.33
CA TRP A 171 -1.14 26.62 -2.29
C TRP A 171 -0.57 26.44 -0.88
N ARG A 172 -1.15 27.06 0.15
CA ARG A 172 -0.66 26.98 1.53
C ARG A 172 -0.52 25.56 2.04
N SER A 173 -1.52 24.72 1.82
CA SER A 173 -1.55 23.34 2.31
C SER A 173 -0.56 22.43 1.58
N LEU A 174 -0.23 22.78 0.33
CA LEU A 174 0.83 22.12 -0.43
C LEU A 174 2.21 22.40 0.20
N ILE A 175 2.51 23.67 0.47
CA ILE A 175 3.77 24.06 1.11
C ILE A 175 3.86 23.54 2.55
N ALA A 176 2.78 23.63 3.31
CA ALA A 176 2.71 23.09 4.66
C ALA A 176 2.96 21.58 4.68
N GLY A 177 2.36 20.82 3.74
CA GLY A 177 2.61 19.38 3.62
C GLY A 177 4.05 19.04 3.20
N LEU A 178 4.68 19.89 2.38
CA LEU A 178 6.09 19.73 1.97
C LEU A 178 7.05 19.97 3.15
N ILE A 179 6.81 21.03 3.93
CA ILE A 179 7.64 21.39 5.11
C ILE A 179 7.41 20.44 6.27
N ALA A 180 6.22 19.84 6.41
CA ALA A 180 5.95 18.82 7.41
C ALA A 180 6.60 17.47 7.08
N GLY A 181 6.85 17.16 5.80
CA GLY A 181 7.40 15.88 5.34
C GLY A 181 8.71 15.42 6.00
N PRO A 182 9.71 16.29 6.21
CA PRO A 182 10.95 15.97 6.92
C PRO A 182 10.79 15.40 8.34
N SER A 183 9.61 15.53 8.96
CA SER A 183 9.27 14.83 10.22
C SER A 183 9.55 13.32 10.17
N MET A 184 9.55 12.70 8.99
CA MET A 184 9.88 11.28 8.82
C MET A 184 11.28 10.92 9.33
N LEU A 185 12.23 11.87 9.43
CA LEU A 185 13.56 11.64 10.01
C LEU A 185 13.50 11.17 11.47
N LEU A 186 12.42 11.49 12.20
CA LEU A 186 12.23 11.13 13.61
C LEU A 186 11.97 9.64 13.83
N THR A 187 11.61 8.91 12.76
CA THR A 187 11.49 7.44 12.79
C THR A 187 12.84 6.75 13.00
N GLY A 188 13.94 7.42 12.62
CA GLY A 188 15.31 6.98 12.88
C GLY A 188 16.30 7.50 11.83
N PRO A 189 17.54 7.85 12.23
CA PRO A 189 18.55 8.39 11.30
C PRO A 189 19.05 7.35 10.29
N ASN A 190 19.07 6.06 10.66
CA ASN A 190 19.55 4.95 9.80
C ASN A 190 18.42 4.05 9.27
N THR A 191 17.16 4.36 9.56
CA THR A 191 16.01 3.60 9.05
C THR A 191 15.44 4.28 7.81
N GLN A 192 15.62 3.64 6.66
CA GLN A 192 14.99 4.09 5.43
C GLN A 192 13.58 3.49 5.31
N HIS A 193 12.58 4.34 5.10
CA HIS A 193 11.19 3.93 4.94
C HIS A 193 10.72 4.05 3.49
N THR A 194 11.59 3.68 2.56
CA THR A 194 11.38 3.79 1.10
C THR A 194 10.07 3.15 0.65
N SER A 195 9.77 1.93 1.09
CA SER A 195 8.51 1.27 0.73
C SER A 195 7.27 2.03 1.19
N LEU A 196 7.32 2.65 2.38
CA LEU A 196 6.23 3.45 2.92
C LEU A 196 6.10 4.77 2.17
N ALA A 197 7.22 5.44 1.87
CA ALA A 197 7.23 6.69 1.12
C ALA A 197 6.66 6.51 -0.30
N ILE A 198 7.08 5.48 -1.03
CA ILE A 198 6.54 5.15 -2.36
C ILE A 198 5.06 4.79 -2.26
N TYR A 199 4.65 4.05 -1.24
CA TYR A 199 3.23 3.71 -1.04
C TYR A 199 2.37 4.96 -0.85
N ILE A 200 2.82 5.90 -0.01
CA ILE A 200 2.10 7.15 0.25
C ILE A 200 2.11 8.03 -1.00
N LEU A 201 3.22 8.08 -1.75
CA LEU A 201 3.27 8.78 -3.03
C LEU A 201 2.28 8.19 -4.05
N MET A 202 2.18 6.87 -4.13
CA MET A 202 1.22 6.21 -5.02
C MET A 202 -0.22 6.53 -4.63
N ARG A 203 -0.53 6.56 -3.31
CA ARG A 203 -1.84 7.01 -2.81
C ARG A 203 -2.09 8.48 -3.13
N ALA A 204 -1.08 9.34 -3.00
CA ALA A 204 -1.15 10.74 -3.34
C ALA A 204 -1.43 10.94 -4.84
N ALA A 205 -0.76 10.20 -5.71
CA ALA A 205 -0.98 10.25 -7.17
C ALA A 205 -2.42 9.85 -7.55
N VAL A 206 -2.98 8.81 -6.91
CA VAL A 206 -4.38 8.39 -7.14
C VAL A 206 -5.38 9.42 -6.64
N LEU A 207 -5.09 10.10 -5.53
CA LEU A 207 -5.92 11.20 -5.04
C LEU A 207 -5.83 12.41 -5.97
N ALA A 208 -4.61 12.78 -6.38
CA ALA A 208 -4.36 13.86 -7.32
C ALA A 208 -5.05 13.62 -8.65
N SER A 209 -5.01 12.40 -9.19
CA SER A 209 -5.69 12.08 -10.44
C SER A 209 -7.20 12.23 -10.33
N ARG A 210 -7.80 11.86 -9.19
CA ARG A 210 -9.25 12.05 -8.95
C ARG A 210 -9.61 13.53 -8.84
N CYS A 211 -8.78 14.33 -8.19
CA CYS A 211 -8.98 15.79 -8.14
C CYS A 211 -8.82 16.41 -9.53
N GLY A 212 -7.81 15.97 -10.30
CA GLY A 212 -7.52 16.44 -11.65
C GLY A 212 -8.63 16.15 -12.66
N ILE A 213 -9.38 15.05 -12.48
CA ILE A 213 -10.55 14.74 -13.32
C ILE A 213 -11.70 15.72 -13.10
N LYS A 214 -11.88 16.22 -11.88
CA LYS A 214 -12.90 17.23 -11.55
C LYS A 214 -12.50 18.62 -12.06
N SER A 215 -11.21 18.86 -12.31
CA SER A 215 -10.71 20.13 -12.82
C SER A 215 -10.94 20.28 -14.33
N GLU A 216 -11.53 21.40 -14.76
CA GLU A 216 -11.74 21.72 -16.18
C GLU A 216 -10.45 21.73 -17.02
N ARG A 217 -9.29 22.00 -16.42
CA ARG A 217 -8.00 22.08 -17.14
C ARG A 217 -7.27 20.75 -17.27
N PHE A 218 -7.46 19.84 -16.31
CA PHE A 218 -6.72 18.57 -16.25
C PHE A 218 -7.61 17.35 -16.48
N GLY A 219 -8.92 17.56 -16.69
CA GLY A 219 -9.91 16.53 -16.94
C GLY A 219 -9.53 15.60 -18.08
N ASP A 220 -9.14 16.15 -19.23
CA ASP A 220 -8.83 15.36 -20.42
C ASP A 220 -7.50 14.58 -20.31
N VAL A 221 -6.49 15.15 -19.64
CA VAL A 221 -5.20 14.48 -19.42
C VAL A 221 -5.32 13.35 -18.38
N CYS A 222 -6.16 13.52 -17.37
CA CYS A 222 -6.36 12.52 -16.31
C CYS A 222 -7.42 11.46 -16.67
N ARG A 223 -8.22 11.67 -17.72
CA ARG A 223 -9.29 10.76 -18.16
C ARG A 223 -8.83 9.32 -18.43
N PRO A 224 -7.66 9.06 -19.07
CA PRO A 224 -7.13 7.71 -19.25
C PRO A 224 -6.83 6.98 -17.94
N LEU A 225 -6.54 7.72 -16.87
CA LEU A 225 -6.23 7.14 -15.55
C LEU A 225 -7.48 6.60 -14.82
N THR A 226 -8.67 6.99 -15.26
CA THR A 226 -9.98 6.52 -14.75
C THR A 226 -10.59 5.36 -15.52
N TRP A 227 -9.79 4.66 -16.32
CA TRP A 227 -10.30 3.56 -17.12
C TRP A 227 -11.08 2.55 -16.26
N LEU A 228 -12.22 2.06 -16.77
CA LEU A 228 -13.14 1.17 -16.02
C LEU A 228 -12.44 -0.07 -15.43
N HIS A 229 -11.38 -0.52 -16.10
CA HIS A 229 -10.54 -1.65 -15.75
C HIS A 229 -9.09 -1.25 -15.45
N GLY A 230 -8.85 0.02 -15.08
CA GLY A 230 -7.54 0.53 -14.73
C GLY A 230 -6.91 -0.24 -13.56
N ASP A 231 -7.70 -0.71 -12.60
CA ASP A 231 -7.26 -1.59 -11.52
C ASP A 231 -6.63 -2.89 -12.04
N ILE A 232 -7.22 -3.51 -13.07
CA ILE A 232 -6.71 -4.73 -13.68
C ILE A 232 -5.45 -4.44 -14.48
N PHE A 233 -5.44 -3.37 -15.28
CA PHE A 233 -4.27 -2.99 -16.06
C PHE A 233 -3.05 -2.68 -15.15
N LEU A 234 -3.25 -1.93 -14.07
CA LEU A 234 -2.21 -1.68 -13.07
C LEU A 234 -1.70 -2.97 -12.43
N MET A 235 -2.59 -3.94 -12.21
CA MET A 235 -2.19 -5.26 -11.72
C MET A 235 -1.36 -6.03 -12.75
N CYS A 236 -1.73 -6.02 -14.04
CA CYS A 236 -0.96 -6.66 -15.11
C CYS A 236 0.45 -6.04 -15.22
N LEU A 237 0.55 -4.71 -15.20
CA LEU A 237 1.83 -4.00 -15.18
C LEU A 237 2.66 -4.37 -13.96
N ALA A 238 2.06 -4.32 -12.76
CA ALA A 238 2.76 -4.68 -11.53
C ALA A 238 3.26 -6.13 -11.55
N SER A 239 2.45 -7.04 -12.09
CA SER A 239 2.76 -8.47 -12.16
C SER A 239 3.90 -8.76 -13.13
N SER A 240 3.92 -8.08 -14.28
CA SER A 240 5.01 -8.18 -15.24
C SER A 240 6.36 -7.88 -14.58
N GLN A 241 6.45 -6.80 -13.81
CA GLN A 241 7.68 -6.43 -13.11
C GLN A 241 7.98 -7.36 -11.91
N ILE A 242 7.01 -7.61 -11.04
CA ILE A 242 7.21 -8.41 -9.82
C ILE A 242 7.63 -9.85 -10.15
N LEU A 243 6.92 -10.50 -11.09
CA LEU A 243 7.17 -11.90 -11.43
C LEU A 243 8.46 -12.05 -12.25
N SER A 244 8.79 -11.07 -13.08
CA SER A 244 10.10 -11.03 -13.75
C SER A 244 11.22 -10.85 -12.74
N ALA A 245 11.08 -9.95 -11.78
CA ALA A 245 12.03 -9.78 -10.69
C ALA A 245 12.16 -11.06 -9.85
N TYR A 246 11.05 -11.74 -9.56
CA TYR A 246 11.04 -13.01 -8.85
C TYR A 246 11.84 -14.11 -9.56
N ILE A 247 11.79 -14.17 -10.89
CA ILE A 247 12.53 -15.18 -11.67
C ILE A 247 13.99 -14.74 -11.89
N LEU A 248 14.22 -13.48 -12.27
CA LEU A 248 15.52 -13.02 -12.77
C LEU A 248 16.39 -12.38 -11.67
N LYS A 249 15.80 -11.66 -10.72
CA LYS A 249 16.54 -10.90 -9.70
C LYS A 249 15.74 -10.70 -8.41
N GLN A 250 15.64 -11.76 -7.61
CA GLN A 250 14.87 -11.75 -6.37
C GLN A 250 15.35 -10.72 -5.34
N ASP A 251 16.62 -10.33 -5.40
CA ASP A 251 17.22 -9.40 -4.46
C ASP A 251 16.76 -7.95 -4.66
N SER A 252 16.10 -7.66 -5.80
CA SER A 252 15.41 -6.38 -6.02
C SER A 252 14.12 -6.25 -5.20
N LEU A 253 13.63 -7.33 -4.59
CA LEU A 253 12.39 -7.35 -3.83
C LEU A 253 12.69 -7.37 -2.32
N PRO A 254 11.84 -6.74 -1.50
CA PRO A 254 11.97 -6.78 -0.04
C PRO A 254 11.98 -8.23 0.49
N SER A 255 12.79 -8.51 1.52
CA SER A 255 12.99 -9.86 2.06
C SER A 255 11.70 -10.58 2.49
N SER A 256 10.77 -9.85 3.14
CA SER A 256 9.46 -10.39 3.53
C SER A 256 8.60 -10.76 2.32
N TYR A 257 8.69 -9.97 1.25
CA TYR A 257 7.96 -10.20 0.01
C TYR A 257 8.60 -11.33 -0.82
N LYS A 258 9.94 -11.41 -0.85
CA LYS A 258 10.69 -12.55 -1.42
C LYS A 258 10.28 -13.87 -0.76
N SER A 259 10.19 -13.91 0.57
CA SER A 259 9.72 -15.10 1.29
C SER A 259 8.28 -15.47 0.93
N PHE A 260 7.39 -14.48 0.81
CA PHE A 260 6.02 -14.68 0.35
C PHE A 260 5.99 -15.28 -1.07
N LEU A 261 6.73 -14.70 -2.01
CA LEU A 261 6.79 -15.18 -3.39
C LEU A 261 7.42 -16.57 -3.51
N ASN A 262 8.46 -16.90 -2.73
CA ASN A 262 9.01 -18.26 -2.72
C ASN A 262 7.99 -19.28 -2.20
N LYS A 263 7.23 -18.92 -1.15
CA LYS A 263 6.21 -19.80 -0.59
C LYS A 263 5.07 -20.07 -1.57
N HIS A 264 4.56 -19.03 -2.23
CA HIS A 264 3.39 -19.13 -3.12
C HIS A 264 3.78 -19.51 -4.56
N GLY A 265 4.95 -19.07 -5.03
CA GLY A 265 5.55 -19.48 -6.30
C GLY A 265 5.86 -20.98 -6.36
N GLY A 266 6.09 -21.63 -5.20
CA GLY A 266 6.11 -23.09 -5.07
C GLY A 266 7.17 -23.78 -5.91
N LYS A 267 8.28 -23.08 -6.16
CA LYS A 267 9.45 -23.61 -6.88
C LYS A 267 10.68 -23.47 -6.01
N ASP A 268 11.54 -24.48 -6.07
CA ASP A 268 12.83 -24.45 -5.42
C ASP A 268 13.75 -23.41 -6.08
N ALA A 269 14.68 -22.85 -5.31
CA ALA A 269 15.63 -21.85 -5.80
C ALA A 269 16.48 -22.39 -6.97
N VAL A 270 16.77 -23.70 -6.98
CA VAL A 270 17.53 -24.35 -8.06
C VAL A 270 16.76 -24.32 -9.39
N ILE A 271 15.42 -24.51 -9.35
CA ILE A 271 14.56 -24.40 -10.54
C ILE A 271 14.56 -22.97 -11.07
N LEU A 272 14.39 -21.98 -10.19
CA LEU A 272 14.36 -20.57 -10.57
C LEU A 272 15.69 -20.13 -11.17
N GLN A 273 16.81 -20.60 -10.62
CA GLN A 273 18.13 -20.37 -11.17
C GLN A 273 18.28 -20.97 -12.58
N GLY A 274 17.78 -22.18 -12.83
CA GLY A 274 17.76 -22.77 -14.16
C GLY A 274 16.94 -21.96 -15.17
N VAL A 275 15.76 -21.47 -14.76
CA VAL A 275 14.92 -20.58 -15.61
C VAL A 275 15.61 -19.23 -15.87
N LYS A 276 16.36 -18.71 -14.90
CA LYS A 276 17.14 -17.48 -15.05
C LYS A 276 18.30 -17.64 -16.04
N GLU A 277 19.03 -18.75 -15.95
CA GLU A 277 20.18 -19.05 -16.82
C GLU A 277 19.76 -19.10 -18.29
N ILE A 278 18.70 -19.86 -18.60
CA ILE A 278 18.14 -19.93 -19.96
C ILE A 278 17.58 -18.59 -20.44
N ALA A 279 16.83 -17.86 -19.61
CA ALA A 279 16.29 -16.56 -19.99
C ALA A 279 17.40 -15.51 -20.22
N SER A 280 18.53 -15.64 -19.55
CA SER A 280 19.70 -14.75 -19.69
C SER A 280 20.67 -15.21 -20.79
N SER A 281 20.37 -16.31 -21.48
CA SER A 281 21.28 -16.94 -22.47
C SER A 281 22.65 -17.29 -21.89
N ILE A 282 22.70 -17.66 -20.60
CA ILE A 282 23.91 -18.13 -19.91
C ILE A 282 23.91 -19.67 -19.96
N PRO A 283 25.06 -20.33 -20.22
CA PRO A 283 25.15 -21.79 -20.15
C PRO A 283 24.69 -22.32 -18.79
N PHE A 284 23.98 -23.44 -18.80
CA PHE A 284 23.48 -24.01 -17.55
C PHE A 284 24.62 -24.47 -16.64
N SER A 285 24.59 -24.05 -15.37
CA SER A 285 25.59 -24.43 -14.38
C SER A 285 25.09 -25.51 -13.40
N ASN A 286 23.77 -25.71 -13.32
CA ASN A 286 23.13 -26.47 -12.25
C ASN A 286 22.11 -27.53 -12.71
N LEU A 287 22.17 -28.04 -13.95
CA LEU A 287 21.19 -29.04 -14.45
C LEU A 287 21.13 -30.28 -13.55
N ASP A 288 22.29 -30.84 -13.16
CA ASP A 288 22.35 -32.00 -12.27
C ASP A 288 21.65 -31.78 -10.93
N LYS A 289 21.67 -30.54 -10.42
CA LYS A 289 20.98 -30.20 -9.16
C LYS A 289 19.46 -30.17 -9.35
N ILE A 290 18.99 -29.72 -10.51
CA ILE A 290 17.56 -29.74 -10.87
C ILE A 290 17.08 -31.19 -11.00
N GLU A 291 17.86 -32.04 -11.68
CA GLU A 291 17.54 -33.47 -11.83
C GLU A 291 17.53 -34.18 -10.47
N LYS A 292 18.53 -33.93 -9.62
CA LYS A 292 18.57 -34.45 -8.23
C LYS A 292 17.37 -33.98 -7.40
N TYR A 293 16.95 -32.72 -7.57
CA TYR A 293 15.77 -32.20 -6.90
C TYR A 293 14.51 -32.97 -7.34
N TYR A 294 14.29 -33.14 -8.65
CA TYR A 294 13.16 -33.93 -9.15
C TYR A 294 13.21 -35.39 -8.67
N LYS A 295 14.39 -36.00 -8.65
CA LYS A 295 14.57 -37.35 -8.12
C LYS A 295 14.23 -37.45 -6.63
N SER A 296 14.54 -36.43 -5.82
CA SER A 296 14.21 -36.39 -4.39
C SER A 296 12.70 -36.34 -4.12
N ILE A 297 11.92 -35.80 -5.06
CA ILE A 297 10.45 -35.79 -5.01
C ILE A 297 9.82 -36.96 -5.79
N GLY A 298 10.62 -37.96 -6.18
CA GLY A 298 10.16 -39.20 -6.82
C GLY A 298 9.86 -39.08 -8.32
N VAL A 299 10.36 -38.04 -9.00
CA VAL A 299 10.16 -37.84 -10.45
C VAL A 299 11.51 -37.94 -11.15
N ASP A 300 11.66 -38.91 -12.05
CA ASP A 300 12.86 -39.01 -12.88
C ASP A 300 12.72 -38.11 -14.12
N VAL A 301 13.56 -37.07 -14.20
CA VAL A 301 13.55 -36.08 -15.30
C VAL A 301 14.95 -36.01 -15.88
N LYS A 302 15.06 -36.16 -17.20
CA LYS A 302 16.30 -35.94 -17.93
C LYS A 302 16.22 -34.61 -18.67
N LEU A 303 17.11 -33.67 -18.35
CA LEU A 303 17.13 -32.34 -18.93
C LEU A 303 18.14 -32.27 -20.08
N ASP A 304 17.72 -31.68 -21.20
CA ASP A 304 18.61 -31.45 -22.34
C ASP A 304 19.39 -30.13 -22.14
N PRO A 305 20.73 -30.15 -22.15
CA PRO A 305 21.55 -28.93 -22.06
C PRO A 305 21.29 -27.90 -23.16
N ASN A 306 20.77 -28.33 -24.32
CA ASN A 306 20.48 -27.47 -25.47
C ASN A 306 19.02 -27.01 -25.53
N MET A 307 18.22 -27.24 -24.46
CA MET A 307 16.82 -26.84 -24.45
C MET A 307 16.65 -25.33 -24.56
N LYS A 308 15.76 -24.88 -25.46
CA LYS A 308 15.43 -23.46 -25.68
C LYS A 308 14.22 -22.99 -24.88
N ILE A 309 13.48 -23.92 -24.26
CA ILE A 309 12.24 -23.67 -23.55
C ILE A 309 12.33 -24.28 -22.14
N PRO A 310 12.09 -23.50 -21.07
CA PRO A 310 12.27 -23.97 -19.69
C PRO A 310 11.14 -24.88 -19.15
N CYS A 311 10.22 -25.35 -20.00
CA CYS A 311 9.05 -26.12 -19.56
C CYS A 311 9.46 -27.37 -18.76
N SER A 312 10.44 -28.13 -19.24
CA SER A 312 10.95 -29.31 -18.54
C SER A 312 11.62 -28.97 -17.20
N ILE A 313 12.24 -27.79 -17.08
CA ILE A 313 12.78 -27.29 -15.79
C ILE A 313 11.66 -26.94 -14.81
N VAL A 314 10.56 -26.34 -15.31
CA VAL A 314 9.49 -25.82 -14.46
C VAL A 314 8.56 -26.92 -13.96
N HIS A 315 8.20 -27.88 -14.81
CA HIS A 315 7.18 -28.88 -14.49
C HIS A 315 7.58 -30.34 -14.79
N GLY A 316 8.85 -30.59 -15.08
CA GLY A 316 9.36 -31.95 -15.35
C GLY A 316 8.56 -32.62 -16.46
N ASN A 317 8.17 -33.88 -16.22
CA ASN A 317 7.44 -34.71 -17.18
C ASN A 317 5.94 -34.38 -17.30
N GLN A 318 5.43 -33.41 -16.54
CA GLN A 318 4.01 -33.05 -16.62
C GLN A 318 3.72 -32.20 -17.87
N SER A 319 2.52 -32.31 -18.43
CA SER A 319 2.05 -31.35 -19.43
C SER A 319 1.76 -29.99 -18.78
N CYS A 320 1.88 -28.89 -19.52
CA CYS A 320 1.66 -27.54 -18.97
C CYS A 320 0.26 -27.39 -18.34
N SER A 321 -0.77 -27.97 -18.97
CA SER A 321 -2.15 -27.92 -18.45
C SER A 321 -2.32 -28.74 -17.17
N ARG A 322 -1.70 -29.92 -17.09
CA ARG A 322 -1.73 -30.74 -15.86
C ARG A 322 -1.00 -30.05 -14.72
N HIS A 323 0.14 -29.42 -15.02
CA HIS A 323 0.87 -28.61 -14.05
C HIS A 323 0.03 -27.43 -13.55
N PHE A 324 -0.65 -26.70 -14.44
CA PHE A 324 -1.55 -25.61 -14.05
C PHE A 324 -2.61 -26.05 -13.04
N ILE A 325 -3.34 -27.14 -13.33
CA ILE A 325 -4.40 -27.64 -12.46
C ILE A 325 -3.84 -28.12 -11.12
N THR A 326 -2.78 -28.93 -11.16
CA THR A 326 -2.16 -29.49 -9.94
C THR A 326 -1.61 -28.39 -9.05
N PHE A 327 -0.91 -27.41 -9.64
CA PHE A 327 -0.34 -26.28 -8.92
C PHE A 327 -1.42 -25.37 -8.35
N LEU A 328 -2.53 -25.16 -9.07
CA LEU A 328 -3.66 -24.37 -8.60
C LEU A 328 -4.25 -24.93 -7.29
N PHE A 329 -4.46 -26.25 -7.19
CA PHE A 329 -4.96 -26.86 -5.96
C PHE A 329 -3.94 -26.81 -4.81
N GLN A 330 -2.67 -27.07 -5.11
CA GLN A 330 -1.59 -26.98 -4.12
C GLN A 330 -1.43 -25.56 -3.58
N GLU A 331 -1.54 -24.56 -4.45
CA GLU A 331 -1.49 -23.16 -4.07
C GLU A 331 -2.72 -22.72 -3.28
N TYR A 332 -3.91 -23.23 -3.64
CA TYR A 332 -5.13 -22.96 -2.89
C TYR A 332 -5.02 -23.38 -1.43
N GLY A 333 -4.46 -24.56 -1.17
CA GLY A 333 -4.15 -25.02 0.18
C GLY A 333 -3.15 -24.11 0.93
N ARG A 334 -2.13 -23.58 0.22
CA ARG A 334 -1.13 -22.66 0.79
C ARG A 334 -1.69 -21.25 1.05
N ALA A 335 -2.68 -20.82 0.27
CA ALA A 335 -3.29 -19.50 0.34
C ALA A 335 -4.31 -19.35 1.50
N ILE A 336 -5.06 -20.41 1.84
CA ILE A 336 -6.08 -20.37 2.89
C ILE A 336 -5.53 -19.86 4.24
N PRO A 337 -4.42 -20.38 4.79
CA PRO A 337 -3.89 -19.93 6.08
C PRO A 337 -3.46 -18.46 6.10
N VAL A 338 -3.21 -17.85 4.93
CA VAL A 338 -2.82 -16.45 4.80
C VAL A 338 -4.04 -15.54 4.88
N TYR A 339 -5.13 -15.88 4.18
CA TYR A 339 -6.32 -15.05 4.13
C TYR A 339 -7.29 -15.29 5.29
N LEU A 340 -7.33 -16.50 5.85
CA LEU A 340 -8.27 -16.84 6.92
C LEU A 340 -8.16 -15.90 8.13
N PRO A 341 -6.96 -15.58 8.68
CA PRO A 341 -6.85 -14.63 9.78
C PRO A 341 -7.26 -13.21 9.38
N VAL A 342 -6.96 -12.80 8.14
CA VAL A 342 -7.25 -11.45 7.64
C VAL A 342 -8.76 -11.18 7.57
N TYR A 343 -9.56 -12.19 7.22
CA TYR A 343 -11.02 -12.06 7.20
C TYR A 343 -11.66 -12.34 8.57
N LEU A 344 -11.13 -13.33 9.31
CA LEU A 344 -11.76 -13.78 10.55
C LEU A 344 -11.47 -12.83 11.72
N VAL A 345 -10.26 -12.28 11.83
CA VAL A 345 -9.89 -11.41 12.97
C VAL A 345 -10.73 -10.12 13.01
N PRO A 346 -10.91 -9.36 11.92
CA PRO A 346 -11.81 -8.20 11.92
C PRO A 346 -13.26 -8.58 12.22
N ALA A 347 -13.73 -9.71 11.68
CA ALA A 347 -15.07 -10.21 12.00
C ALA A 347 -15.23 -10.43 13.51
N LEU A 348 -14.27 -11.11 14.15
CA LEU A 348 -14.31 -11.42 15.59
C LEU A 348 -14.17 -10.17 16.48
N ILE A 349 -13.32 -9.21 16.12
CA ILE A 349 -13.05 -8.04 16.95
C ILE A 349 -14.15 -6.98 16.80
N VAL A 350 -14.48 -6.61 15.56
CA VAL A 350 -15.36 -5.47 15.27
C VAL A 350 -16.83 -5.86 15.33
N HIS A 351 -17.17 -7.05 14.85
CA HIS A 351 -18.56 -7.50 14.77
C HIS A 351 -18.96 -8.45 15.91
N ARG A 352 -18.27 -8.42 17.07
CA ARG A 352 -18.51 -9.34 18.21
C ARG A 352 -19.99 -9.42 18.62
N GLN A 353 -20.68 -8.28 18.67
CA GLN A 353 -22.10 -8.21 19.03
C GLN A 353 -23.02 -8.71 17.91
N GLY A 354 -22.63 -8.51 16.64
CA GLY A 354 -23.35 -9.03 15.48
C GLY A 354 -23.18 -10.53 15.30
N LEU A 355 -22.00 -11.06 15.62
CA LEU A 355 -21.68 -12.50 15.62
C LEU A 355 -22.54 -13.27 16.61
N LEU A 356 -22.79 -12.71 17.80
CA LEU A 356 -23.67 -13.33 18.79
C LEU A 356 -25.13 -13.38 18.33
N LYS A 357 -25.58 -12.44 17.49
CA LYS A 357 -26.96 -12.37 17.00
C LYS A 357 -27.19 -13.15 15.68
N ARG A 358 -26.19 -13.20 14.79
CA ARG A 358 -26.27 -13.87 13.47
C ARG A 358 -24.92 -14.51 13.08
N PRO A 359 -24.52 -15.61 13.73
CA PRO A 359 -23.19 -16.21 13.55
C PRO A 359 -22.98 -16.75 12.13
N TYR A 360 -23.95 -17.48 11.59
CA TYR A 360 -23.81 -18.17 10.30
C TYR A 360 -23.67 -17.23 9.10
N THR A 361 -24.34 -16.07 9.11
CA THR A 361 -24.29 -15.13 7.98
C THR A 361 -22.99 -14.35 7.92
N ILE A 362 -22.46 -13.91 9.07
CA ILE A 362 -21.18 -13.19 9.13
C ILE A 362 -20.01 -14.14 8.87
N LEU A 363 -20.05 -15.34 9.46
CA LEU A 363 -19.01 -16.35 9.24
C LEU A 363 -19.04 -16.86 7.80
N GLY A 364 -20.23 -17.12 7.23
CA GLY A 364 -20.39 -17.51 5.83
C GLY A 364 -19.85 -16.45 4.86
N LYS A 365 -20.14 -15.16 5.08
CA LYS A 365 -19.56 -14.06 4.29
C LYS A 365 -18.03 -13.99 4.40
N SER A 366 -17.49 -14.24 5.59
CA SER A 366 -16.05 -14.24 5.85
C SER A 366 -15.33 -15.43 5.20
N LEU A 367 -15.95 -16.61 5.26
CA LEU A 367 -15.47 -17.82 4.59
C LEU A 367 -15.53 -17.68 3.07
N LEU A 368 -16.62 -17.16 2.52
CA LEU A 368 -16.74 -16.86 1.09
C LEU A 368 -15.69 -15.84 0.64
N GLY A 369 -15.43 -14.81 1.46
CA GLY A 369 -14.33 -13.88 1.24
C GLY A 369 -12.97 -14.58 1.20
N THR A 370 -12.69 -15.43 2.19
CA THR A 370 -11.45 -16.22 2.28
C THR A 370 -11.28 -17.14 1.07
N ALA A 371 -12.34 -17.85 0.67
CA ALA A 371 -12.35 -18.78 -0.46
C ALA A 371 -12.09 -18.04 -1.78
N ARG A 372 -12.80 -16.92 -2.02
CA ARG A 372 -12.63 -16.08 -3.22
C ARG A 372 -11.21 -15.54 -3.33
N SER A 373 -10.63 -15.08 -2.22
CA SER A 373 -9.27 -14.51 -2.22
C SER A 373 -8.18 -15.56 -2.33
N SER A 374 -8.38 -16.72 -1.72
CA SER A 374 -7.48 -17.86 -1.89
C SER A 374 -7.51 -18.33 -3.35
N LEU A 375 -8.69 -18.33 -3.99
CA LEU A 375 -8.83 -18.65 -5.41
C LEU A 375 -8.12 -17.63 -6.30
N PHE A 376 -8.30 -16.33 -6.02
CA PHE A 376 -7.58 -15.26 -6.71
C PHE A 376 -6.06 -15.47 -6.68
N LEU A 377 -5.47 -15.66 -5.49
CA LEU A 377 -4.01 -15.85 -5.36
C LEU A 377 -3.54 -17.13 -6.07
N SER A 378 -4.34 -18.19 -6.01
CA SER A 378 -4.02 -19.46 -6.67
C SER A 378 -4.03 -19.36 -8.18
N VAL A 379 -5.07 -18.74 -8.75
CA VAL A 379 -5.15 -18.50 -10.18
C VAL A 379 -4.04 -17.54 -10.63
N TYR A 380 -3.72 -16.53 -9.83
CA TYR A 380 -2.61 -15.61 -10.11
C TYR A 380 -1.28 -16.35 -10.25
N CYS A 381 -0.90 -17.17 -9.27
CA CYS A 381 0.37 -17.91 -9.30
C CYS A 381 0.38 -19.03 -10.36
N ALA A 382 -0.72 -19.78 -10.51
CA ALA A 382 -0.82 -20.85 -11.51
C ALA A 382 -0.77 -20.29 -12.94
N SER A 383 -1.49 -19.20 -13.19
CA SER A 383 -1.52 -18.55 -14.52
C SER A 383 -0.18 -17.93 -14.89
N ALA A 384 0.64 -17.51 -13.92
CA ALA A 384 2.01 -17.05 -14.20
C ALA A 384 2.84 -18.09 -14.94
N TRP A 385 2.86 -19.32 -14.41
CA TRP A 385 3.55 -20.41 -15.09
C TRP A 385 2.88 -20.74 -16.42
N ALA A 386 1.55 -20.82 -16.47
CA ALA A 386 0.84 -21.16 -17.69
C ALA A 386 1.08 -20.17 -18.84
N TRP A 387 0.97 -18.87 -18.60
CA TRP A 387 1.18 -17.83 -19.60
C TRP A 387 2.63 -17.78 -20.09
N THR A 388 3.61 -17.91 -19.19
CA THR A 388 5.02 -18.00 -19.60
C THR A 388 5.30 -19.23 -20.44
N CYS A 389 4.79 -20.41 -20.06
CA CYS A 389 4.96 -21.64 -20.84
C CYS A 389 4.30 -21.52 -22.22
N LEU A 390 3.09 -20.94 -22.29
CA LEU A 390 2.39 -20.73 -23.55
C LEU A 390 3.20 -19.82 -24.48
N LEU A 391 3.69 -18.68 -23.96
CA LEU A 391 4.47 -17.72 -24.75
C LEU A 391 5.80 -18.32 -25.24
N PHE A 392 6.53 -19.03 -24.37
CA PHE A 392 7.79 -19.69 -24.75
C PHE A 392 7.57 -20.79 -25.79
N ARG A 393 6.44 -21.50 -25.75
CA ARG A 393 6.10 -22.54 -26.72
C ARG A 393 5.73 -21.96 -28.09
N ILE A 394 4.96 -20.88 -28.12
CA ILE A 394 4.55 -20.22 -29.37
C ILE A 394 5.78 -19.63 -30.07
N LEU A 395 6.63 -18.91 -29.32
CA LEU A 395 7.78 -18.19 -29.87
C LEU A 395 9.07 -19.02 -29.92
N LYS A 396 9.05 -20.24 -29.37
CA LYS A 396 10.18 -21.21 -29.31
C LYS A 396 11.49 -20.61 -28.78
N ARG A 397 11.39 -19.63 -27.89
CA ARG A 397 12.52 -18.90 -27.29
C ARG A 397 12.21 -18.56 -25.84
N CYS A 398 13.26 -18.36 -25.05
CA CYS A 398 13.17 -17.82 -23.71
C CYS A 398 14.20 -16.69 -23.60
N ASN A 399 13.73 -15.48 -23.33
CA ASN A 399 14.59 -14.32 -23.07
C ASN A 399 13.96 -13.44 -21.98
N ILE A 400 14.74 -12.50 -21.45
CA ILE A 400 14.30 -11.59 -20.38
C ILE A 400 12.99 -10.83 -20.75
N PRO A 401 12.86 -10.18 -21.93
CA PRO A 401 11.61 -9.53 -22.32
C PRO A 401 10.40 -10.46 -22.38
N MET A 402 10.59 -11.70 -22.82
CA MET A 402 9.50 -12.68 -22.90
C MET A 402 9.03 -13.14 -21.53
N VAL A 403 9.92 -13.19 -20.52
CA VAL A 403 9.48 -13.41 -19.12
C VAL A 403 8.54 -12.27 -18.68
N ALA A 404 8.89 -11.03 -18.99
CA ALA A 404 8.07 -9.86 -18.66
C ALA A 404 6.73 -9.84 -19.41
N ILE A 405 6.73 -10.12 -20.71
CA ILE A 405 5.50 -10.18 -21.52
C ILE A 405 4.64 -11.36 -21.07
N GLY A 406 5.22 -12.53 -20.80
CA GLY A 406 4.50 -13.73 -20.39
C GLY A 406 3.88 -13.62 -19.00
N THR A 407 4.43 -12.79 -18.13
CA THR A 407 3.88 -12.55 -16.79
C THR A 407 2.85 -11.42 -16.74
N PHE A 408 2.71 -10.61 -17.79
CA PHE A 408 1.73 -9.52 -17.84
C PHE A 408 0.25 -9.98 -17.71
N PRO A 409 -0.24 -11.01 -18.45
CA PRO A 409 -1.64 -11.41 -18.40
C PRO A 409 -2.08 -12.04 -17.07
N THR A 410 -1.14 -12.35 -16.18
CA THR A 410 -1.42 -12.92 -14.85
C THR A 410 -2.27 -11.99 -13.99
N GLY A 411 -2.15 -10.67 -14.19
CA GLY A 411 -2.93 -9.67 -13.48
C GLY A 411 -4.45 -9.78 -13.73
N LEU A 412 -4.88 -10.44 -14.82
CA LEU A 412 -6.29 -10.71 -15.10
C LEU A 412 -6.96 -11.56 -14.02
N ALA A 413 -6.19 -12.36 -13.28
CA ALA A 413 -6.71 -13.13 -12.14
C ALA A 413 -7.42 -12.25 -11.11
N LEU A 414 -7.07 -10.95 -11.04
CA LEU A 414 -7.70 -9.98 -10.14
C LEU A 414 -9.22 -9.80 -10.37
N LEU A 415 -9.74 -10.19 -11.53
CA LEU A 415 -11.19 -10.25 -11.79
C LEU A 415 -11.93 -11.13 -10.77
N ILE A 416 -11.26 -12.15 -10.24
CA ILE A 416 -11.80 -13.04 -9.20
C ILE A 416 -12.00 -12.30 -7.88
N GLU A 417 -11.35 -11.15 -7.65
CA GLU A 417 -11.41 -10.42 -6.40
C GLU A 417 -12.54 -9.37 -6.38
N LYS A 418 -13.03 -8.96 -5.21
CA LYS A 418 -14.15 -7.98 -5.10
C LYS A 418 -13.72 -6.61 -5.63
N LYS A 419 -14.59 -5.92 -6.40
CA LYS A 419 -14.29 -4.60 -7.02
C LYS A 419 -13.70 -3.57 -6.05
N THR A 420 -14.21 -3.51 -4.82
CA THR A 420 -13.73 -2.59 -3.77
C THR A 420 -12.27 -2.84 -3.35
N ARG A 421 -11.81 -4.09 -3.44
CA ARG A 421 -10.47 -4.53 -3.01
C ARG A 421 -9.46 -4.57 -4.16
N ARG A 422 -9.91 -4.68 -5.40
CA ARG A 422 -9.02 -4.75 -6.59
C ARG A 422 -8.03 -3.60 -6.63
N ILE A 423 -8.51 -2.36 -6.54
CA ILE A 423 -7.64 -1.18 -6.56
C ILE A 423 -6.63 -1.15 -5.41
N GLU A 424 -7.00 -1.63 -4.22
CA GLU A 424 -6.08 -1.66 -3.07
C GLU A 424 -4.95 -2.67 -3.28
N ILE A 425 -5.28 -3.85 -3.82
CA ILE A 425 -4.29 -4.87 -4.16
C ILE A 425 -3.39 -4.39 -5.31
N SER A 426 -3.97 -3.84 -6.37
CA SER A 426 -3.20 -3.36 -7.53
C SER A 426 -2.22 -2.26 -7.13
N LEU A 427 -2.64 -1.29 -6.31
CA LEU A 427 -1.75 -0.22 -5.83
C LEU A 427 -0.65 -0.75 -4.91
N TYR A 428 -0.97 -1.73 -4.05
CA TYR A 428 0.04 -2.39 -3.23
C TYR A 428 1.09 -3.11 -4.09
N CYS A 429 0.65 -3.94 -5.04
CA CYS A 429 1.55 -4.64 -5.96
C CYS A 429 2.35 -3.66 -6.81
N LEU A 430 1.73 -2.61 -7.34
CA LEU A 430 2.41 -1.59 -8.13
C LEU A 430 3.49 -0.86 -7.35
N THR A 431 3.25 -0.56 -6.07
CA THR A 431 4.28 0.01 -5.19
C THR A 431 5.52 -0.90 -5.11
N ARG A 432 5.32 -2.22 -4.97
CA ARG A 432 6.41 -3.21 -4.95
C ARG A 432 7.09 -3.37 -6.30
N ALA A 433 6.32 -3.30 -7.38
CA ALA A 433 6.85 -3.31 -8.75
C ALA A 433 7.77 -2.10 -8.99
N ILE A 434 7.34 -0.90 -8.61
CA ILE A 434 8.13 0.34 -8.76
C ILE A 434 9.43 0.26 -7.95
N GLU A 435 9.36 -0.19 -6.70
CA GLU A 435 10.54 -0.37 -5.83
C GLU A 435 11.56 -1.34 -6.46
N SER A 436 11.07 -2.49 -6.96
CA SER A 436 11.92 -3.45 -7.68
C SER A 436 12.48 -2.88 -8.98
N PHE A 437 11.66 -2.15 -9.76
CA PHE A 437 12.07 -1.54 -11.02
C PHE A 437 13.22 -0.55 -10.81
N PHE A 438 13.10 0.36 -9.84
CA PHE A 438 14.17 1.31 -9.53
C PHE A 438 15.43 0.63 -9.02
N THR A 439 15.31 -0.45 -8.24
CA THR A 439 16.47 -1.23 -7.79
C THR A 439 17.18 -1.87 -8.98
N CYS A 440 16.43 -2.53 -9.87
CA CYS A 440 16.98 -3.10 -11.10
C CYS A 440 17.63 -2.03 -12.01
N LEU A 441 17.03 -0.84 -12.09
CA LEU A 441 17.53 0.28 -12.91
C LEU A 441 18.82 0.90 -12.33
N ALA A 442 18.91 0.99 -11.00
CA ALA A 442 20.11 1.41 -10.31
C ALA A 442 21.26 0.41 -10.52
N ASP A 443 20.97 -0.88 -10.40
CA ASP A 443 21.96 -1.94 -10.62
C ASP A 443 22.41 -2.06 -12.09
N ALA A 444 21.57 -1.67 -13.04
CA ALA A 444 21.92 -1.56 -14.45
C ALA A 444 22.82 -0.34 -14.76
N GLY A 445 23.11 0.50 -13.77
CA GLY A 445 23.95 1.69 -13.92
C GLY A 445 23.27 2.86 -14.63
N LEU A 446 21.95 2.82 -14.83
CA LEU A 446 21.21 3.91 -15.52
C LEU A 446 20.84 5.07 -14.57
N LEU A 447 20.80 4.81 -13.26
CA LEU A 447 20.52 5.84 -12.23
C LEU A 447 21.60 5.92 -11.13
N PRO A 448 22.90 6.11 -11.47
CA PRO A 448 23.98 6.16 -10.48
C PRO A 448 23.86 7.38 -9.55
N GLN A 449 23.22 8.46 -10.02
CA GLN A 449 23.02 9.70 -9.26
C GLN A 449 21.93 9.58 -8.18
N ALA A 450 20.87 8.80 -8.43
CA ALA A 450 19.77 8.62 -7.48
C ALA A 450 20.19 7.81 -6.24
N SER A 451 21.13 6.89 -6.41
CA SER A 451 21.76 6.11 -5.33
C SER A 451 22.58 6.99 -4.34
N LYS A 452 23.00 8.20 -4.76
CA LYS A 452 23.79 9.11 -3.92
C LYS A 452 22.97 9.86 -2.86
N PHE A 453 21.65 9.97 -3.02
CA PHE A 453 20.81 10.67 -2.05
C PHE A 453 20.55 9.79 -0.83
N LYS A 454 21.30 10.02 0.25
CA LYS A 454 21.26 9.22 1.49
C LYS A 454 19.86 9.12 2.17
N ARG A 455 18.87 9.93 1.77
CA ARG A 455 17.48 9.93 2.30
C ARG A 455 16.43 10.33 1.24
N ALA A 456 16.49 9.72 0.05
CA ALA A 456 15.47 9.96 -0.99
C ALA A 456 14.04 9.64 -0.52
N ASP A 457 13.90 8.73 0.45
CA ASP A 457 12.64 8.37 1.10
C ASP A 457 11.94 9.58 1.75
N VAL A 458 12.69 10.51 2.34
CA VAL A 458 12.15 11.73 2.96
C VAL A 458 11.63 12.70 1.90
N ALA A 459 12.36 12.88 0.79
CA ALA A 459 11.94 13.75 -0.30
C ALA A 459 10.66 13.23 -0.97
N VAL A 460 10.62 11.92 -1.26
CA VAL A 460 9.42 11.23 -1.79
C VAL A 460 8.24 11.37 -0.84
N PHE A 461 8.45 11.16 0.46
CA PHE A 461 7.41 11.32 1.47
C PHE A 461 6.90 12.76 1.53
N SER A 462 7.80 13.75 1.51
CA SER A 462 7.44 15.17 1.57
C SER A 462 6.62 15.63 0.36
N LEU A 463 6.99 15.16 -0.83
CA LEU A 463 6.20 15.38 -2.04
C LEU A 463 4.81 14.72 -1.92
N ALA A 464 4.76 13.49 -1.43
CA ALA A 464 3.51 12.78 -1.27
C ALA A 464 2.56 13.47 -0.28
N THR A 465 3.07 13.92 0.87
CA THR A 465 2.27 14.64 1.87
C THR A 465 1.83 16.01 1.39
N ALA A 466 2.67 16.72 0.62
CA ALA A 466 2.28 17.97 -0.03
C ALA A 466 1.04 17.79 -0.94
N ILE A 467 1.07 16.75 -1.79
CA ILE A 467 -0.05 16.42 -2.67
C ILE A 467 -1.30 16.03 -1.87
N ILE A 468 -1.17 15.13 -0.88
CA ILE A 468 -2.30 14.67 -0.07
C ILE A 468 -2.96 15.85 0.66
N MET A 469 -2.16 16.73 1.28
CA MET A 469 -2.70 17.86 2.04
C MET A 469 -3.30 18.92 1.14
N HIS A 470 -2.75 19.13 -0.06
CA HIS A 470 -3.37 19.99 -1.06
C HIS A 470 -4.74 19.44 -1.49
N CYS A 471 -4.83 18.15 -1.82
CA CYS A 471 -6.10 17.50 -2.15
C CYS A 471 -7.10 17.57 -0.98
N TYR A 472 -6.62 17.39 0.25
CA TYR A 472 -7.46 17.49 1.45
C TYR A 472 -8.02 18.90 1.65
N ALA A 473 -7.26 19.94 1.34
CA ALA A 473 -7.72 21.32 1.49
C ALA A 473 -8.68 21.76 0.37
N GLN A 474 -8.46 21.29 -0.87
CA GLN A 474 -9.23 21.74 -2.04
C GLN A 474 -10.46 20.85 -2.32
N GLU A 475 -10.31 19.53 -2.26
CA GLU A 475 -11.29 18.57 -2.79
C GLU A 475 -11.54 17.42 -1.79
N ARG A 476 -12.18 17.77 -0.67
CA ARG A 476 -12.42 16.85 0.47
C ARG A 476 -13.27 15.63 0.12
N GLU A 477 -14.23 15.81 -0.79
CA GLU A 477 -15.15 14.76 -1.25
C GLU A 477 -14.47 13.59 -1.99
N VAL A 478 -13.23 13.79 -2.46
CA VAL A 478 -12.44 12.75 -3.13
C VAL A 478 -11.95 11.67 -2.15
N PHE A 479 -11.86 12.01 -0.86
CA PHE A 479 -11.46 11.08 0.19
C PHE A 479 -12.63 10.16 0.57
N ARG A 480 -12.33 8.87 0.84
CA ARG A 480 -13.34 8.01 1.46
C ARG A 480 -13.64 8.51 2.87
N SER A 481 -14.91 8.47 3.26
CA SER A 481 -15.41 8.97 4.56
C SER A 481 -14.55 8.58 5.77
N LYS A 482 -14.10 7.32 5.86
CA LYS A 482 -13.26 6.85 6.97
C LYS A 482 -11.92 7.60 7.07
N TYR A 483 -11.25 7.86 5.95
CA TYR A 483 -9.98 8.60 5.94
C TYR A 483 -10.23 10.08 6.21
N LEU A 484 -11.29 10.63 5.61
CA LEU A 484 -11.68 12.02 5.81
C LEU A 484 -11.96 12.32 7.28
N ASN A 485 -12.73 11.45 7.96
CA ASN A 485 -13.04 11.60 9.39
C ASN A 485 -11.78 11.62 10.27
N VAL A 486 -10.76 10.81 9.94
CA VAL A 486 -9.49 10.82 10.67
C VAL A 486 -8.73 12.11 10.40
N LEU A 487 -8.66 12.56 9.15
CA LEU A 487 -7.99 13.82 8.80
C LEU A 487 -8.68 15.01 9.46
N ASP A 488 -10.01 15.08 9.40
CA ASP A 488 -10.83 16.12 10.05
C ASP A 488 -10.66 16.12 11.57
N TRP A 489 -10.55 14.94 12.19
CA TRP A 489 -10.28 14.84 13.63
C TRP A 489 -8.91 15.39 14.00
N VAL A 490 -7.86 15.07 13.23
CA VAL A 490 -6.47 15.50 13.49
C VAL A 490 -6.25 16.97 13.17
N PHE A 491 -6.61 17.40 11.97
CA PHE A 491 -6.24 18.70 11.40
C PHE A 491 -7.33 19.76 11.58
N GLY A 492 -8.56 19.34 11.89
CA GLY A 492 -9.72 20.21 11.85
C GLY A 492 -10.20 20.42 10.41
N VAL A 493 -11.49 20.74 10.26
CA VAL A 493 -12.08 21.01 8.95
C VAL A 493 -11.49 22.30 8.37
N PRO A 494 -10.81 22.26 7.20
CA PRO A 494 -10.33 23.48 6.58
C PRO A 494 -11.52 24.33 6.11
N LEU A 495 -11.39 25.65 6.21
CA LEU A 495 -12.39 26.59 5.72
C LEU A 495 -12.54 26.41 4.20
N SER A 496 -13.74 26.05 3.74
CA SER A 496 -14.01 25.89 2.30
C SER A 496 -14.00 27.26 1.61
N PRO A 497 -13.44 27.36 0.40
CA PRO A 497 -13.50 28.58 -0.40
C PRO A 497 -14.93 29.02 -0.74
N ASP A 498 -15.89 28.09 -0.76
CA ASP A 498 -17.27 28.34 -1.22
C ASP A 498 -18.22 28.84 -0.11
N THR A 499 -17.84 28.69 1.16
CA THR A 499 -18.75 29.00 2.29
C THR A 499 -19.01 30.52 2.46
N GLU A 500 -18.29 31.38 1.74
CA GLU A 500 -18.53 32.83 1.73
C GLU A 500 -19.26 33.38 0.49
N HIS A 501 -19.45 32.60 -0.57
CA HIS A 501 -20.30 33.05 -1.69
C HIS A 501 -21.78 33.19 -1.27
N VAL A 502 -22.19 32.48 -0.21
CA VAL A 502 -23.55 32.53 0.35
C VAL A 502 -23.70 33.62 1.43
N LYS A 503 -22.60 34.13 2.00
CA LYS A 503 -22.65 35.20 3.03
C LYS A 503 -22.59 36.63 2.47
N LYS A 504 -22.43 36.76 1.16
CA LYS A 504 -22.40 38.05 0.44
C LYS A 504 -23.45 38.13 -0.67
N SER A 505 -24.56 37.42 -0.53
CA SER A 505 -25.74 37.65 -1.37
C SER A 505 -26.91 38.19 -0.57
#